data_AF-A0A497TBZ0-F1
#
_entry.id   AF-A0A497TBZ0-F1
#
_cell.length_a   1.000
_cell.length_b   1.000
_cell.length_c   1.000
_cell.angle_alpha   90.00
_cell.angle_beta   90.00
_cell.angle_gamma   90.00
#
_symmetry.space_group_name_H-M   'P 1'
#
loop_
_entity.id
_entity.type
_entity.pdbx_description
1 polymer ?
#
loop_
_entity_poly.entity_id
_entity_poly.type
_entity_poly.pdbx_seq_one_letter_code
_entity_poly.pdbx_strand_id
1 'polypeptide(L)'
;MFPQILFFLFLGLFTGFITGLIPGLHPNTVFILSLSLPFLLPENQIIYSLVFIVSLSISNTFTDFIPTIIFGAPEPDSCLSVLPSHKLLLQGKGYEALFL
;
A
#
# COMPACT_ATOMS: atom_id res chain seq x y z
N MET A 1 -8.36 -4.95 24.18
CA MET A 1 -7.38 -4.08 23.51
C MET A 1 -6.50 -4.85 22.54
N PHE A 2 -5.73 -5.85 22.99
CA PHE A 2 -4.79 -6.55 22.11
C PHE A 2 -5.43 -7.27 20.88
N PRO A 3 -6.52 -8.04 21.03
CA PRO A 3 -7.16 -8.70 19.87
C PRO A 3 -7.70 -7.71 18.84
N GLN A 4 -8.23 -6.56 19.31
CA GLN A 4 -8.71 -5.51 18.44
C GLN A 4 -7.58 -4.88 17.63
N ILE A 5 -6.42 -4.60 18.26
CA ILE A 5 -5.25 -4.07 17.54
C ILE A 5 -4.84 -5.02 16.41
N LEU A 6 -4.74 -6.33 16.70
CA LEU A 6 -4.41 -7.32 15.67
C LEU A 6 -5.45 -7.34 14.54
N PHE A 7 -6.74 -7.29 14.89
CA PHE A 7 -7.80 -7.25 13.89
C PHE A 7 -7.66 -6.05 12.94
N PHE A 8 -7.51 -4.84 13.47
CA PHE A 8 -7.35 -3.64 12.65
C PHE A 8 -6.04 -3.61 11.88
N LEU A 9 -4.97 -4.19 12.42
CA LEU A 9 -3.70 -4.35 11.72
C LEU A 9 -3.86 -5.26 10.51
N PHE A 10 -4.46 -6.45 10.66
CA PHE A 10 -4.68 -7.37 9.53
C PHE A 10 -5.66 -6.80 8.51
N LEU A 11 -6.69 -6.07 8.97
CA LEU A 11 -7.64 -5.39 8.09
C LEU A 11 -6.95 -4.30 7.26
N GLY A 12 -6.06 -3.52 7.88
CA GLY A 12 -5.23 -2.53 7.19
C GLY A 12 -4.28 -3.16 6.19
N LEU A 13 -3.56 -4.22 6.57
CA LEU A 13 -2.71 -4.97 5.64
C LEU A 13 -3.50 -5.50 4.44
N PHE A 14 -4.66 -6.11 4.66
CA PHE A 14 -5.46 -6.70 3.58
C PHE A 14 -6.01 -5.64 2.62
N THR A 15 -6.53 -4.54 3.15
CA THR A 15 -7.02 -3.42 2.34
C THR A 15 -5.89 -2.71 1.61
N GLY A 16 -4.74 -2.51 2.24
CA GLY A 16 -3.54 -1.95 1.62
C GLY A 16 -3.04 -2.84 0.48
N PHE A 17 -3.00 -4.16 0.67
CA PHE A 17 -2.66 -5.13 -0.37
C PHE A 17 -3.61 -5.03 -1.58
N ILE A 18 -4.93 -5.06 -1.37
CA ILE A 18 -5.89 -4.95 -2.48
C ILE A 18 -5.73 -3.62 -3.21
N THR A 19 -5.65 -2.51 -2.46
CA THR A 19 -5.57 -1.17 -3.06
C THR A 19 -4.26 -0.95 -3.81
N GLY A 20 -3.14 -1.47 -3.31
CA GLY A 20 -1.85 -1.37 -3.98
C GLY A 20 -1.74 -2.22 -5.24
N LEU A 21 -2.56 -3.28 -5.41
CA LEU A 21 -2.61 -4.03 -6.67
C LEU A 21 -3.41 -3.32 -7.77
N ILE A 22 -4.21 -2.31 -7.42
CA ILE A 22 -5.05 -1.59 -8.38
C ILE A 22 -4.21 -0.44 -8.97
N PRO A 23 -3.79 -0.54 -10.24
CA PRO A 23 -2.98 0.52 -10.85
C PRO A 23 -3.75 1.84 -10.88
N GLY A 24 -3.08 2.92 -10.49
CA GLY A 24 -3.64 4.28 -10.51
C GLY A 24 -4.42 4.70 -9.25
N LEU A 25 -4.55 3.83 -8.24
CA LEU A 25 -4.99 4.25 -6.90
C LEU A 25 -3.79 4.64 -6.06
N HIS A 26 -3.50 5.94 -6.01
CA HIS A 26 -2.41 6.45 -5.18
C HIS A 26 -2.69 6.16 -3.69
N PRO A 27 -1.69 5.71 -2.90
CA PRO A 27 -1.80 5.55 -1.45
C PRO A 27 -2.43 6.76 -0.73
N ASN A 28 -2.15 7.97 -1.22
CA ASN A 28 -2.67 9.22 -0.66
C ASN A 28 -4.20 9.33 -0.75
N THR A 29 -4.83 8.81 -1.82
CA THR A 29 -6.28 8.85 -1.96
C THR A 29 -6.96 7.94 -0.95
N VAL A 30 -6.41 6.75 -0.72
CA VAL A 30 -6.94 5.80 0.27
C VAL A 30 -6.74 6.35 1.69
N PHE A 31 -5.59 6.97 1.95
CA PHE A 31 -5.31 7.65 3.21
C PHE A 31 -6.30 8.78 3.49
N ILE A 32 -6.55 9.67 2.53
CA ILE A 32 -7.50 10.79 2.68
C ILE A 32 -8.93 10.28 2.93
N LEU A 33 -9.35 9.21 2.26
CA LEU A 33 -10.66 8.60 2.52
C LEU A 33 -10.75 8.02 3.94
N SER A 34 -9.65 7.44 4.43
CA SER A 34 -9.57 6.85 5.77
C SER A 34 -9.39 7.87 6.91
N LEU A 35 -8.99 9.10 6.61
CA LEU A 35 -8.75 10.19 7.56
C LEU A 35 -10.01 10.68 8.29
N SER A 36 -11.19 10.31 7.79
CA SER A 36 -12.47 10.58 8.45
C SER A 36 -12.80 9.57 9.57
N LEU A 37 -12.20 8.37 9.57
CA LEU A 37 -12.47 7.34 10.59
C LEU A 37 -12.17 7.78 12.03
N PRO A 38 -11.03 8.45 12.32
CA PRO A 38 -10.72 8.88 13.69
C PRO A 38 -11.77 9.84 14.27
N PHE A 39 -12.41 10.67 13.43
CA PHE A 39 -13.42 11.64 13.86
C PHE A 39 -14.80 11.02 14.12
N LEU A 40 -15.04 9.81 13.61
CA LEU A 40 -16.30 9.07 13.81
C LEU A 40 -16.27 8.17 15.06
N LEU A 41 -15.09 8.00 15.67
CA LEU A 41 -14.88 7.10 16.79
C LEU A 41 -14.75 7.89 18.11
N PRO A 42 -15.21 7.31 19.24
CA PRO A 42 -14.93 7.89 20.55
C PRO A 42 -13.41 7.91 20.82
N GLU A 43 -12.93 8.87 21.63
CA GLU A 43 -11.49 9.10 21.86
C GLU A 43 -10.71 7.83 22.26
N ASN A 44 -11.35 6.92 23.00
CA ASN A 44 -10.76 5.66 23.44
C ASN A 44 -10.55 4.62 22.31
N GLN A 45 -10.99 4.89 21.08
CA GLN A 45 -10.91 4.00 19.92
C GLN A 45 -10.03 4.55 18.78
N ILE A 46 -9.51 5.77 18.89
CA ILE A 46 -8.66 6.41 17.87
C ILE A 46 -7.44 5.52 17.54
N ILE A 47 -6.86 4.85 18.54
CA ILE A 47 -5.71 3.96 18.34
C ILE A 47 -5.95 2.88 17.27
N TYR A 48 -7.18 2.36 17.16
CA TYR A 48 -7.51 1.34 16.17
C TYR A 48 -7.52 1.90 14.75
N SER A 49 -8.02 3.12 14.57
CA SER A 49 -7.97 3.82 13.29
C SER A 49 -6.53 4.13 12.87
N LEU A 50 -5.67 4.54 13.80
CA LEU A 50 -4.26 4.78 13.52
C LEU A 50 -3.53 3.50 13.10
N VAL A 51 -3.76 2.39 13.82
CA VAL A 51 -3.18 1.08 13.47
C VAL A 51 -3.63 0.65 12.08
N PHE A 52 -4.91 0.80 11.76
CA PHE A 52 -5.45 0.52 10.43
C PHE A 52 -4.80 1.37 9.34
N ILE A 53 -4.74 2.68 9.53
CA ILE A 53 -4.21 3.63 8.54
C ILE A 53 -2.73 3.38 8.27
N VAL A 54 -1.93 3.16 9.33
CA VAL A 54 -0.48 2.91 9.20
C VAL A 54 -0.22 1.57 8.49
N SER A 55 -0.91 0.50 8.89
CA SER A 55 -0.75 -0.81 8.25
C SER A 55 -1.22 -0.82 6.81
N LEU A 56 -2.33 -0.13 6.51
CA LEU A 56 -2.81 0.10 5.15
C LEU A 56 -1.78 0.84 4.29
N SER A 57 -1.25 1.96 4.80
CA SER A 57 -0.30 2.79 4.04
C SER A 57 0.96 2.01 3.69
N ILE A 58 1.55 1.32 4.67
CA ILE A 58 2.74 0.49 4.45
C ILE A 58 2.43 -0.61 3.43
N SER A 59 1.36 -1.38 3.62
CA SER A 59 1.04 -2.49 2.73
C SER A 59 0.73 -2.03 1.30
N ASN A 60 0.06 -0.89 1.14
CA ASN A 60 -0.22 -0.31 -0.17
C ASN A 60 1.08 0.08 -0.89
N THR A 61 1.97 0.83 -0.23
CA THR A 61 3.25 1.25 -0.81
C THR A 61 4.08 0.07 -1.30
N PHE A 62 4.17 -1.01 -0.54
CA PHE A 62 4.90 -2.21 -0.98
C PHE A 62 4.24 -2.92 -2.17
N THR A 63 2.91 -3.00 -2.14
CA THR A 63 2.17 -3.77 -3.16
C THR A 63 2.08 -3.01 -4.49
N ASP A 64 2.08 -1.68 -4.45
CA ASP A 64 2.05 -0.79 -5.63
C ASP A 64 3.28 -0.93 -6.55
N PHE A 65 4.41 -1.41 -6.03
CA PHE A 65 5.57 -1.74 -6.88
C PHE A 65 5.24 -2.82 -7.91
N ILE A 66 4.37 -3.77 -7.58
CA ILE A 66 4.03 -4.89 -8.47
C ILE A 66 3.37 -4.39 -9.77
N PRO A 67 2.21 -3.73 -9.74
CA PRO A 67 1.60 -3.21 -10.96
C PRO A 67 2.50 -2.15 -11.61
N THR A 68 3.19 -1.32 -10.83
CA THR A 68 4.10 -0.30 -11.37
C THR A 68 5.22 -0.88 -12.22
N ILE A 69 5.89 -1.94 -11.75
CA ILE A 69 6.95 -2.63 -12.50
C ILE A 69 6.36 -3.30 -13.74
N ILE A 70 5.23 -4.01 -13.60
CA ILE A 70 4.62 -4.81 -14.68
C ILE A 70 4.05 -3.94 -15.80
N PHE A 71 3.30 -2.88 -15.44
CA PHE A 71 2.63 -2.00 -16.40
C PHE A 71 3.52 -0.84 -16.87
N GLY A 72 4.70 -0.64 -16.27
CA GLY A 72 5.66 0.37 -16.69
C GLY A 72 5.16 1.81 -16.49
N ALA A 73 4.32 2.03 -15.50
CA ALA A 73 3.73 3.33 -15.18
C ALA A 73 4.09 3.80 -13.75
N PRO A 74 5.38 4.04 -13.45
CA PRO A 74 5.79 4.50 -12.13
C PRO A 74 5.40 5.95 -11.87
N GLU A 75 5.11 6.23 -10.60
CA GLU A 75 4.99 7.59 -10.09
C GLU A 75 6.36 8.29 -10.07
N PRO A 76 6.42 9.63 -10.11
CA PRO A 76 7.67 10.38 -10.10
C PRO A 76 8.59 9.99 -8.92
N ASP A 77 7.99 9.73 -7.76
CA ASP A 77 8.70 9.41 -6.52
C ASP A 77 9.28 7.99 -6.52
N SER A 78 8.66 7.04 -7.25
CA SER A 78 9.11 5.65 -7.35
C SER A 78 9.90 5.33 -8.62
N CYS A 79 9.95 6.24 -9.58
CA CYS A 79 10.57 6.07 -10.89
C CYS A 79 12.03 5.59 -10.83
N LEU A 80 12.87 6.21 -10.01
CA LEU A 80 14.28 5.83 -9.89
C LEU A 80 14.46 4.45 -9.25
N SER A 81 13.60 4.09 -8.30
CA SER A 81 13.61 2.80 -7.61
C SER A 81 13.14 1.66 -8.51
N VAL A 82 12.17 1.94 -9.39
CA VAL A 82 11.56 0.97 -10.32
C VAL A 82 12.42 0.75 -11.57
N LEU A 83 13.22 1.74 -11.97
CA LEU A 83 14.05 1.69 -13.19
C LEU A 83 14.87 0.40 -13.38
N PRO A 84 15.62 -0.12 -12.39
CA PRO A 84 16.34 -1.38 -12.54
C PRO A 84 15.40 -2.57 -12.79
N SER A 85 14.30 -2.67 -12.04
CA SER A 85 13.28 -3.71 -12.21
C SER A 85 12.60 -3.61 -13.58
N HIS A 86 12.37 -2.40 -14.08
CA HIS A 86 11.82 -2.18 -15.41
C HIS A 86 12.78 -2.61 -16.53
N LYS A 87 14.10 -2.42 -16.35
CA LYS A 87 15.11 -2.95 -17.29
C LYS A 87 15.10 -4.48 -17.35
N LEU A 88 14.94 -5.14 -16.20
CA LEU A 88 14.79 -6.60 -16.13
C LEU A 88 13.48 -7.05 -16.80
N LEU A 89 12.38 -6.35 -16.57
CA LEU A 89 11.11 -6.62 -17.24
C LEU A 89 11.24 -6.57 -18.76
N LEU A 90 11.91 -5.55 -19.31
CA LEU A 90 12.18 -5.44 -20.76
C LEU A 90 13.07 -6.58 -21.32
N GLN A 91 13.82 -7.26 -20.46
CA GLN A 91 14.62 -8.45 -20.82
C GLN A 91 13.82 -9.76 -20.72
N GLY A 92 12.51 -9.70 -20.45
CA GLY A 92 11.66 -10.87 -20.21
C GLY A 92 11.78 -11.45 -18.80
N LYS A 93 12.45 -10.73 -17.88
CA LYS A 93 12.78 -11.15 -16.51
C LYS A 93 11.90 -10.50 -15.46
N GLY A 94 10.63 -10.26 -15.78
CA GLY A 94 9.69 -9.56 -14.89
C GLY A 94 9.51 -10.24 -13.52
N TYR A 95 9.47 -11.57 -13.47
CA TYR A 95 9.40 -12.30 -12.20
C TYR A 95 10.65 -12.13 -11.32
N GLU A 96 11.84 -12.13 -11.94
CA GLU A 96 13.10 -11.88 -11.23
C GLU A 96 13.13 -10.44 -10.69
N ALA A 97 12.58 -9.49 -11.45
CA ALA A 97 12.46 -8.09 -11.07
C ALA A 97 11.52 -7.83 -9.89
N LEU A 98 10.56 -8.72 -9.64
CA LEU A 98 9.64 -8.66 -8.49
C LEU A 98 10.19 -9.39 -7.26
N PHE A 99 11.08 -10.35 -7.46
CA PHE A 99 11.65 -11.16 -6.38
C PHE A 99 12.86 -10.49 -5.71
N LEU A 100 13.62 -9.69 -6.46
CA LEU A 100 14.79 -8.93 -6.00
C LEU A 100 14.39 -7.61 -5.33
#